data_AF-A0AAU0HDF5-F1
#
_entry.id   AF-A0AAU0HDF5-F1
#
_cell.length_a   1.000
_cell.length_b   1.000
_cell.length_c   1.000
_cell.angle_alpha   90.00
_cell.angle_beta   90.00
_cell.angle_gamma   90.00
#
_symmetry.space_group_name_H-M   'P 1'
#
loop_
_entity.id
_entity.type
_entity.pdbx_description
1 polymer ?
#
loop_
_entity_poly.entity_id
_entity_poly.type
_entity_poly.pdbx_seq_one_letter_code
_entity_poly.pdbx_strand_id
1 'polypeptide(L)'
;MGVLGRVISKFFSFLFLPLRLLGRLFFRSARPHALNTVRKAVGNAVAADAPTVEEVAEMPEPTAGSFLFKAIDRPKLSEGSAAELSLPVAREFVANANRFYTSQFGLFPEGHFFYEEIELAELSQALSADDPRSADSRFVVWMDLFRQTINDNARRLLLIVAPVLFGLMMAGAVGLSTLVPQLNGLGSWAAGLPSSLVFLPLATLIGLTALLLIYQWPFKVIIQRNLLGMDNYITSRFSRINQNFQVAKRHALNVERNKRMTQTEELKDEAGIWTVAYNWFAIRLFLCERVVRNQMYQVNRNATLYAMAGISLCIILALAVGGVWWSLGTGATPTTLGMLAACSAVFIITNYAAIMGGAASEARRVLQDNEWFRFGAAELNRTIADHVGEDKLQIVTFRDRNRME
;
A
#
# COMPACT_ATOMS: atom_id res chain seq x y z
N MET A 1 18.16 -14.85 9.66
CA MET A 1 16.89 -15.47 10.10
C MET A 1 17.19 -16.80 10.77
N GLY A 2 17.04 -16.89 12.09
CA GLY A 2 17.51 -18.01 12.91
C GLY A 2 16.69 -19.30 12.75
N VAL A 3 17.21 -20.38 13.35
CA VAL A 3 16.60 -21.72 13.42
C VAL A 3 15.12 -21.66 13.87
N LEU A 4 14.80 -20.75 14.78
CA LEU A 4 13.43 -20.47 15.26
C LEU A 4 12.45 -20.10 14.12
N GLY A 5 12.88 -19.29 13.15
CA GLY A 5 12.05 -18.90 12.01
C GLY A 5 11.75 -20.06 11.05
N ARG A 6 12.68 -21.02 10.92
CA ARG A 6 12.45 -22.23 10.12
C ARG A 6 11.49 -23.20 10.81
N VAL A 7 11.54 -23.31 12.15
CA VAL A 7 10.61 -24.14 12.93
C VAL A 7 9.21 -23.55 12.89
N ILE A 8 9.07 -22.24 13.08
CA ILE A 8 7.78 -21.53 12.99
C ILE A 8 7.17 -21.67 11.59
N SER A 9 7.97 -21.48 10.54
CA SER A 9 7.51 -21.65 9.14
C SER A 9 7.05 -23.08 8.85
N LYS A 10 7.79 -24.10 9.32
CA LYS A 10 7.40 -25.51 9.17
C LYS A 10 6.13 -25.84 9.95
N PHE A 11 6.00 -25.35 11.18
CA PHE A 11 4.81 -25.53 12.01
C PHE A 11 3.57 -24.92 11.34
N PHE A 12 3.66 -23.68 10.85
CA PHE A 12 2.59 -23.07 10.06
C PHE A 12 2.29 -23.87 8.79
N SER A 13 3.31 -24.29 8.04
CA SER A 13 3.11 -25.08 6.81
C SER A 13 2.37 -26.39 7.04
N PHE A 14 2.58 -27.02 8.20
CA PHE A 14 1.89 -28.23 8.65
C PHE A 14 0.46 -27.92 9.10
N LEU A 15 0.26 -26.84 9.88
CA LEU A 15 -1.06 -26.40 10.35
C LEU A 15 -1.98 -25.99 9.17
N PHE A 16 -1.40 -25.46 8.08
CA PHE A 16 -2.12 -25.06 6.86
C PHE A 16 -2.28 -26.19 5.84
N LEU A 17 -1.72 -27.39 6.06
CA LEU A 17 -1.79 -28.52 5.13
C LEU A 17 -3.23 -29.02 4.88
N PRO A 18 -4.09 -29.22 5.91
CA PRO A 18 -5.48 -29.61 5.69
C PRO A 18 -6.32 -28.51 5.00
N LEU A 19 -6.06 -27.22 5.29
CA LEU A 19 -6.69 -26.09 4.60
C LEU A 19 -6.27 -25.97 3.13
N ARG A 20 -5.01 -26.26 2.80
CA ARG A 20 -4.52 -26.33 1.41
C ARG A 20 -5.13 -27.50 0.64
N LEU A 21 -5.35 -28.64 1.30
CA LEU A 21 -6.02 -29.80 0.74
C LEU A 21 -7.51 -29.53 0.48
N LEU A 22 -8.21 -28.91 1.43
CA LEU A 22 -9.60 -28.44 1.27
C LEU A 22 -9.72 -27.41 0.13
N GLY A 23 -8.80 -26.45 0.05
CA GLY A 23 -8.73 -25.49 -1.06
C GLY A 23 -8.54 -26.16 -2.42
N ARG A 24 -7.75 -27.25 -2.51
CA ARG A 24 -7.57 -28.02 -3.75
C ARG A 24 -8.79 -28.89 -4.10
N LEU A 25 -9.54 -29.35 -3.11
CA LEU A 25 -10.75 -30.16 -3.32
C LEU A 25 -11.95 -29.32 -3.78
N PHE A 26 -12.11 -28.10 -3.24
CA PHE A 26 -13.21 -27.21 -3.64
C PHE A 26 -12.92 -26.38 -4.91
N PHE A 27 -11.66 -26.11 -5.27
CA PHE A 27 -11.29 -25.23 -6.39
C PHE A 27 -10.40 -25.92 -7.43
N ARG A 28 -10.80 -27.11 -7.91
CA ARG A 28 -10.07 -27.90 -8.92
C ARG A 28 -9.93 -27.20 -10.30
N SER A 29 -10.51 -26.01 -10.50
CA SER A 29 -10.42 -25.20 -11.73
C SER A 29 -9.47 -24.00 -11.67
N ALA A 30 -8.96 -23.60 -10.50
CA ALA A 30 -8.07 -22.43 -10.38
C ALA A 30 -6.59 -22.85 -10.45
N ARG A 31 -6.11 -23.24 -11.63
CA ARG A 31 -4.67 -23.38 -11.90
C ARG A 31 -3.97 -22.00 -11.90
N PRO A 32 -2.65 -21.92 -11.64
CA PRO A 32 -1.90 -20.66 -11.49
C PRO A 32 -1.69 -19.85 -12.78
N HIS A 33 -2.43 -20.12 -13.85
CA HIS A 33 -2.29 -19.40 -15.12
C HIS A 33 -3.09 -18.09 -15.20
N ALA A 34 -4.03 -17.85 -14.29
CA ALA A 34 -4.82 -16.61 -14.25
C ALA A 34 -3.96 -15.34 -13.98
N LEU A 35 -2.80 -15.48 -13.35
CA LEU A 35 -1.91 -14.35 -13.08
C LEU A 35 -1.20 -13.82 -14.34
N ASN A 36 -0.93 -14.67 -15.34
CA ASN A 36 -0.24 -14.26 -16.57
C ASN A 36 -1.19 -13.79 -17.67
N THR A 37 -2.42 -14.34 -17.73
CA THR A 37 -3.44 -13.87 -18.67
C THR A 37 -4.07 -12.55 -18.25
N VAL A 38 -4.22 -12.27 -16.94
CA VAL A 38 -4.62 -10.93 -16.46
C VAL A 38 -3.51 -9.91 -16.75
N ARG A 39 -2.22 -10.27 -16.59
CA ARG A 39 -1.09 -9.37 -16.87
C ARG A 39 -0.99 -8.97 -18.36
N LYS A 40 -1.35 -9.87 -19.29
CA LYS A 40 -1.35 -9.59 -20.75
C LYS A 40 -2.64 -8.96 -21.27
N ALA A 41 -3.81 -9.30 -20.73
CA ALA A 41 -5.08 -8.68 -21.14
C ALA A 41 -5.21 -7.23 -20.62
N VAL A 42 -4.60 -6.92 -19.47
CA VAL A 42 -4.63 -5.58 -18.86
C VAL A 42 -3.71 -4.58 -19.59
N GLY A 43 -2.64 -5.04 -20.25
CA GLY A 43 -1.74 -4.17 -21.01
C GLY A 43 -2.33 -3.62 -22.31
N ASN A 44 -3.22 -4.36 -22.98
CA ASN A 44 -3.77 -3.96 -24.30
C ASN A 44 -5.06 -3.13 -24.20
N ALA A 45 -5.80 -3.19 -23.10
CA ALA A 45 -7.05 -2.44 -22.94
C ALA A 45 -6.85 -0.96 -22.55
N VAL A 46 -5.66 -0.59 -22.05
CA VAL A 46 -5.29 0.78 -21.65
C VAL A 46 -5.05 1.70 -22.86
N ALA A 47 -4.88 1.15 -24.07
CA ALA A 47 -4.63 1.93 -25.28
C ALA A 47 -5.90 2.37 -26.02
N ALA A 48 -7.08 1.82 -25.70
CA ALA A 48 -8.25 1.94 -26.57
C ALA A 48 -9.36 2.89 -26.07
N ASP A 49 -9.33 3.35 -24.82
CA ASP A 49 -10.50 4.03 -24.23
C ASP A 49 -10.13 5.23 -23.34
N ALA A 50 -9.64 6.30 -23.99
CA ALA A 50 -9.41 7.59 -23.37
C ALA A 50 -10.62 8.52 -23.63
N PRO A 51 -11.51 8.75 -22.64
CA PRO A 51 -12.59 9.72 -22.80
C PRO A 51 -12.10 11.16 -22.62
N THR A 52 -12.92 12.10 -23.10
CA THR A 52 -12.68 13.55 -23.13
C THR A 52 -12.71 14.19 -21.73
N VAL A 53 -12.05 15.36 -21.65
CA VAL A 53 -11.65 16.11 -20.44
C VAL A 53 -12.80 16.51 -19.48
N GLU A 54 -14.06 16.38 -19.89
CA GLU A 54 -15.24 16.88 -19.14
C GLU A 54 -15.81 15.91 -18.09
N GLU A 55 -15.46 14.62 -18.09
CA GLU A 55 -16.12 13.62 -17.24
C GLU A 55 -15.46 13.41 -15.84
N VAL A 56 -14.60 14.35 -15.39
CA VAL A 56 -13.63 14.10 -14.29
C VAL A 56 -13.83 15.02 -13.08
N ALA A 57 -15.07 15.17 -12.60
CA ALA A 57 -15.37 16.02 -11.43
C ALA A 57 -15.75 15.24 -10.16
N GLU A 58 -16.12 13.97 -10.24
CA GLU A 58 -16.46 13.19 -9.03
C GLU A 58 -15.22 12.51 -8.46
N MET A 59 -14.93 12.80 -7.18
CA MET A 59 -13.95 12.03 -6.43
C MET A 59 -14.43 10.57 -6.42
N PRO A 60 -13.58 9.61 -6.81
CA PRO A 60 -13.99 8.22 -6.85
C PRO A 60 -14.20 7.72 -5.43
N GLU A 61 -15.43 7.37 -5.10
CA GLU A 61 -15.71 6.68 -3.85
C GLU A 61 -15.15 5.25 -3.91
N PRO A 62 -14.57 4.74 -2.81
CA PRO A 62 -14.13 3.35 -2.75
C PRO A 62 -15.33 2.43 -2.96
N THR A 63 -15.31 1.66 -4.04
CA THR A 63 -16.40 0.73 -4.37
C THR A 63 -16.52 -0.38 -3.32
N ALA A 64 -17.77 -0.80 -3.08
CA ALA A 64 -18.08 -1.89 -2.18
C ALA A 64 -17.48 -3.21 -2.71
N GLY A 65 -16.26 -3.55 -2.29
CA GLY A 65 -15.57 -4.77 -2.72
C GLY A 65 -16.17 -6.03 -2.10
N SER A 66 -16.23 -6.09 -0.77
CA SER A 66 -16.91 -7.13 0.01
C SER A 66 -17.64 -6.49 1.19
N PHE A 67 -18.57 -7.20 1.82
CA PHE A 67 -19.28 -6.71 3.01
C PHE A 67 -18.33 -6.21 4.13
N LEU A 68 -17.12 -6.79 4.24
CA LEU A 68 -16.15 -6.46 5.29
C LEU A 68 -15.08 -5.46 4.85
N PHE A 69 -14.60 -5.55 3.61
CA PHE A 69 -13.44 -4.79 3.12
C PHE A 69 -13.73 -4.05 1.83
N LYS A 70 -13.14 -2.86 1.72
CA LYS A 70 -13.30 -1.95 0.58
C LYS A 70 -12.25 -2.19 -0.49
N ALA A 71 -12.67 -2.18 -1.75
CA ALA A 71 -11.76 -2.19 -2.89
C ALA A 71 -11.74 -0.78 -3.51
N ILE A 72 -10.63 -0.44 -4.17
CA ILE A 72 -10.54 0.81 -4.93
C ILE A 72 -10.66 0.48 -6.43
N ASP A 73 -11.43 1.30 -7.13
CA ASP A 73 -11.51 1.24 -8.58
C ASP A 73 -10.21 1.71 -9.23
N ARG A 74 -9.98 1.28 -10.47
CA ARG A 74 -8.72 1.56 -11.13
C ARG A 74 -8.63 3.06 -11.49
N PRO A 75 -7.63 3.78 -10.97
CA PRO A 75 -7.46 5.18 -11.30
C PRO A 75 -7.12 5.37 -12.78
N LYS A 76 -7.75 6.35 -13.42
CA LYS A 76 -7.40 6.79 -14.77
C LYS A 76 -6.23 7.78 -14.70
N LEU A 77 -5.29 7.67 -15.64
CA LEU A 77 -4.20 8.65 -15.77
C LEU A 77 -4.73 9.87 -16.50
N SER A 78 -4.53 11.04 -15.90
CA SER A 78 -4.99 12.30 -16.47
C SER A 78 -3.90 13.13 -17.12
N GLU A 79 -2.70 12.57 -17.25
CA GLU A 79 -1.55 13.25 -17.82
C GLU A 79 -1.49 13.04 -19.32
N GLY A 80 -1.27 14.13 -20.06
CA GLY A 80 -1.06 14.11 -21.50
C GLY A 80 0.10 13.20 -21.91
N SER A 81 0.00 12.65 -23.11
CA SER A 81 1.03 11.78 -23.66
C SER A 81 2.26 12.60 -24.11
N ALA A 82 3.41 11.94 -24.25
CA ALA A 82 4.63 12.60 -24.72
C ALA A 82 4.50 13.17 -26.15
N ALA A 83 3.53 12.68 -26.93
CA ALA A 83 3.22 13.21 -28.26
C ALA A 83 2.51 14.58 -28.21
N GLU A 84 1.87 14.93 -27.08
CA GLU A 84 1.17 16.19 -26.86
C GLU A 84 2.10 17.30 -26.33
N LEU A 85 3.38 17.00 -26.10
CA LEU A 85 4.35 17.92 -25.50
C LEU A 85 4.78 19.00 -26.51
N SER A 86 4.00 20.07 -26.58
CA SER A 86 4.25 21.26 -27.40
C SER A 86 4.94 22.39 -26.62
N LEU A 87 5.47 23.40 -27.31
CA LEU A 87 6.11 24.55 -26.66
C LEU A 87 5.18 25.32 -25.69
N PRO A 88 3.88 25.54 -26.00
CA PRO A 88 2.94 26.11 -25.03
C PRO A 88 2.81 25.27 -23.76
N VAL A 89 2.71 23.94 -23.90
CA VAL A 89 2.64 23.00 -22.77
C VAL A 89 3.94 23.02 -21.96
N ALA A 90 5.10 23.13 -22.62
CA ALA A 90 6.38 23.30 -21.94
C ALA A 90 6.44 24.57 -21.09
N ARG A 91 5.85 25.69 -21.56
CA ARG A 91 5.74 26.93 -20.76
C ARG A 91 4.88 26.74 -19.51
N GLU A 92 3.82 25.96 -19.58
CA GLU A 92 3.02 25.60 -18.39
C GLU A 92 3.86 24.82 -17.38
N PHE A 93 4.67 23.86 -17.84
CA PHE A 93 5.60 23.13 -16.96
C PHE A 93 6.67 24.04 -16.34
N VAL A 94 7.18 25.03 -17.08
CA VAL A 94 8.10 26.04 -16.53
C VAL A 94 7.41 26.89 -15.48
N ALA A 95 6.14 27.29 -15.69
CA ALA A 95 5.39 28.02 -14.68
C ALA A 95 5.22 27.20 -13.40
N ASN A 96 4.94 25.90 -13.51
CA ASN A 96 4.87 24.98 -12.38
C ASN A 96 6.23 24.83 -11.68
N ALA A 97 7.31 24.70 -12.45
CA ALA A 97 8.67 24.64 -11.92
C ALA A 97 9.03 25.91 -11.13
N ASN A 98 8.71 27.09 -11.68
CA ASN A 98 8.97 28.36 -11.03
C ASN A 98 8.17 28.50 -9.72
N ARG A 99 6.91 28.04 -9.68
CA ARG A 99 6.14 27.98 -8.43
C ARG A 99 6.84 27.14 -7.38
N PHE A 100 7.36 25.96 -7.76
CA PHE A 100 8.10 25.10 -6.85
C PHE A 100 9.41 25.76 -6.37
N TYR A 101 10.25 26.28 -7.28
CA TYR A 101 11.54 26.88 -6.91
C TYR A 101 11.42 28.18 -6.11
N THR A 102 10.28 28.86 -6.20
CA THR A 102 9.99 30.08 -5.42
C THR A 102 9.18 29.79 -4.16
N SER A 103 8.71 28.56 -3.97
CA SER A 103 7.98 28.17 -2.77
C SER A 103 8.88 28.23 -1.53
N GLN A 104 8.31 28.71 -0.43
CA GLN A 104 8.99 28.76 0.86
C GLN A 104 8.50 27.59 1.70
N PHE A 105 9.39 26.64 1.97
CA PHE A 105 9.11 25.54 2.90
C PHE A 105 9.21 26.06 4.35
N GLY A 106 8.19 25.78 5.14
CA GLY A 106 8.18 26.15 6.55
C GLY A 106 9.22 25.34 7.32
N LEU A 107 10.12 26.01 8.04
CA LEU A 107 11.11 25.33 8.90
C LEU A 107 10.48 24.74 10.17
N PHE A 108 9.34 25.29 10.60
CA PHE A 108 8.67 24.92 11.84
C PHE A 108 7.27 24.37 11.52
N PRO A 109 7.08 23.06 11.62
CA PRO A 109 5.75 22.49 11.44
C PRO A 109 4.83 22.83 12.62
N GLU A 110 3.53 22.90 12.36
CA GLU A 110 2.52 23.03 13.40
C GLU A 110 2.55 21.79 14.31
N GLY A 111 2.71 22.01 15.63
CA GLY A 111 3.07 20.98 16.62
C GLY A 111 2.04 19.91 16.93
N HIS A 112 1.03 19.72 16.09
CA HIS A 112 -0.09 18.79 16.30
C HIS A 112 -0.11 17.60 15.33
N PHE A 113 0.81 17.55 14.36
CA PHE A 113 0.81 16.55 13.30
C PHE A 113 1.99 15.60 13.38
N PHE A 114 1.80 14.39 12.85
CA PHE A 114 2.91 13.47 12.63
C PHE A 114 3.83 14.02 11.53
N TYR A 115 5.15 13.78 11.64
CA TYR A 115 6.14 14.26 10.67
C TYR A 115 5.77 13.88 9.22
N GLU A 116 5.17 12.70 9.04
CA GLU A 116 4.76 12.19 7.73
C GLU A 116 3.57 12.95 7.12
N GLU A 117 2.71 13.54 7.95
CA GLU A 117 1.58 14.35 7.50
C GLU A 117 2.04 15.75 7.10
N ILE A 118 3.04 16.28 7.83
CA ILE A 118 3.75 17.51 7.47
C ILE A 118 4.48 17.33 6.15
N GLU A 119 5.27 16.26 6.01
CA GLU A 119 6.00 15.97 4.77
C GLU A 119 5.03 15.80 3.60
N LEU A 120 3.88 15.14 3.80
CA LEU A 120 2.85 15.02 2.76
C LEU A 120 2.24 16.38 2.39
N ALA A 121 1.96 17.24 3.38
CA ALA A 121 1.42 18.58 3.15
C ALA A 121 2.40 19.43 2.33
N GLU A 122 3.68 19.45 2.71
CA GLU A 122 4.74 20.15 1.98
C GLU A 122 4.94 19.59 0.57
N LEU A 123 4.94 18.27 0.41
CA LEU A 123 5.03 17.63 -0.91
C LEU A 123 3.80 17.94 -1.77
N SER A 124 2.61 18.01 -1.18
CA SER A 124 1.38 18.37 -1.88
C SER A 124 1.40 19.83 -2.36
N GLN A 125 1.88 20.74 -1.51
CA GLN A 125 2.09 22.14 -1.85
C GLN A 125 3.12 22.29 -2.98
N ALA A 126 4.26 21.59 -2.88
CA ALA A 126 5.30 21.55 -3.90
C ALA A 126 4.79 21.04 -5.26
N LEU A 127 3.88 20.07 -5.25
CA LEU A 127 3.25 19.49 -6.43
C LEU A 127 2.02 20.29 -6.92
N SER A 128 1.84 21.53 -6.44
CA SER A 128 0.72 22.41 -6.81
C SER A 128 -0.66 21.76 -6.62
N ALA A 129 -0.87 21.14 -5.45
CA ALA A 129 -2.15 20.53 -5.08
C ALA A 129 -3.34 21.53 -5.11
N ASP A 130 -3.06 22.83 -5.04
CA ASP A 130 -4.04 23.92 -5.08
C ASP A 130 -4.83 24.02 -6.39
N ASP A 131 -4.33 23.41 -7.48
CA ASP A 131 -5.10 23.24 -8.71
C ASP A 131 -5.72 21.82 -8.76
N PRO A 132 -7.04 21.68 -8.54
CA PRO A 132 -7.72 20.38 -8.56
C PRO A 132 -7.65 19.69 -9.93
N ARG A 133 -7.39 20.45 -11.00
CA ARG A 133 -7.26 19.93 -12.36
C ARG A 133 -5.84 19.45 -12.64
N SER A 134 -4.86 19.79 -11.81
CA SER A 134 -3.48 19.36 -12.03
C SER A 134 -3.38 17.83 -11.94
N ALA A 135 -2.57 17.25 -12.82
CA ALA A 135 -2.36 15.81 -12.81
C ALA A 135 -1.63 15.38 -11.53
N ASP A 136 -0.89 16.28 -10.87
CA ASP A 136 -0.13 16.01 -9.65
C ASP A 136 -1.00 16.05 -8.39
N SER A 137 -1.94 17.01 -8.29
CA SER A 137 -2.97 17.03 -7.24
C SER A 137 -3.76 15.71 -7.25
N ARG A 138 -4.19 15.26 -8.43
CA ARG A 138 -4.87 13.97 -8.60
C ARG A 138 -4.01 12.79 -8.17
N PHE A 139 -2.70 12.80 -8.46
CA PHE A 139 -1.80 11.76 -8.01
C PHE A 139 -1.74 11.69 -6.47
N VAL A 140 -1.59 12.83 -5.80
CA VAL A 140 -1.58 12.90 -4.33
C VAL A 140 -2.89 12.38 -3.74
N VAL A 141 -4.04 12.82 -4.28
CA VAL A 141 -5.38 12.38 -3.84
C VAL A 141 -5.54 10.86 -4.00
N TRP A 142 -5.18 10.31 -5.16
CA TRP A 142 -5.27 8.87 -5.39
C TRP A 142 -4.35 8.07 -4.46
N MET A 143 -3.12 8.53 -4.27
CA MET A 143 -2.18 7.90 -3.34
C MET A 143 -2.71 7.92 -1.91
N ASP A 144 -3.33 9.02 -1.49
CA ASP A 144 -3.94 9.11 -0.18
C ASP A 144 -5.15 8.18 -0.04
N LEU A 145 -6.02 8.11 -1.07
CA LEU A 145 -7.14 7.16 -1.10
C LEU A 145 -6.68 5.70 -0.98
N PHE A 146 -5.60 5.33 -1.68
CA PHE A 146 -4.97 4.01 -1.54
C PHE A 146 -4.51 3.76 -0.11
N ARG A 147 -3.76 4.70 0.49
CA ARG A 147 -3.32 4.59 1.88
C ARG A 147 -4.50 4.43 2.84
N GLN A 148 -5.48 5.32 2.76
CA GLN A 148 -6.64 5.32 3.63
C GLN A 148 -7.39 4.01 3.54
N THR A 149 -7.65 3.51 2.33
CA THR A 149 -8.42 2.27 2.14
C THR A 149 -7.64 1.03 2.63
N ILE A 150 -6.34 0.96 2.38
CA ILE A 150 -5.49 -0.12 2.88
C ILE A 150 -5.46 -0.10 4.42
N ASN A 151 -5.28 1.08 5.02
CA ASN A 151 -5.29 1.25 6.47
C ASN A 151 -6.65 0.93 7.08
N ASP A 152 -7.75 1.35 6.45
CA ASP A 152 -9.11 1.05 6.90
C ASP A 152 -9.40 -0.44 6.91
N ASN A 153 -8.98 -1.15 5.87
CA ASN A 153 -9.13 -2.61 5.80
C ASN A 153 -8.29 -3.30 6.88
N ALA A 154 -7.04 -2.86 7.08
CA ALA A 154 -6.18 -3.37 8.14
C ALA A 154 -6.75 -3.11 9.54
N ARG A 155 -7.24 -1.89 9.78
CA ARG A 155 -7.93 -1.47 11.00
C ARG A 155 -9.15 -2.35 11.27
N ARG A 156 -10.00 -2.57 10.26
CA ARG A 156 -11.19 -3.43 10.39
C ARG A 156 -10.83 -4.86 10.77
N LEU A 157 -9.81 -5.44 10.12
CA LEU A 157 -9.39 -6.80 10.47
C LEU A 157 -8.81 -6.89 11.88
N LEU A 158 -7.87 -6.00 12.22
CA LEU A 158 -7.04 -6.09 13.43
C LEU A 158 -7.72 -5.53 14.68
N LEU A 159 -8.51 -4.46 14.58
CA LEU A 159 -9.16 -3.84 15.73
C LEU A 159 -10.61 -4.24 15.93
N ILE A 160 -11.29 -4.70 14.88
CA ILE A 160 -12.73 -5.00 14.95
C ILE A 160 -12.95 -6.50 14.82
N VAL A 161 -12.66 -7.08 13.66
CA VAL A 161 -13.01 -8.47 13.36
C VAL A 161 -12.26 -9.44 14.29
N ALA A 162 -10.95 -9.29 14.45
CA ALA A 162 -10.16 -10.20 15.28
C ALA A 162 -10.56 -10.15 16.78
N PRO A 163 -10.66 -8.97 17.42
CA PRO A 163 -11.09 -8.89 18.82
C PRO A 163 -12.55 -9.33 19.04
N VAL A 164 -13.48 -8.98 18.16
CA VAL A 164 -14.89 -9.40 18.28
C VAL A 164 -15.02 -10.92 18.16
N LEU A 165 -14.38 -11.52 17.16
CA LEU A 165 -14.39 -12.96 16.99
C LEU A 165 -13.76 -13.66 18.21
N PHE A 166 -12.63 -13.15 18.70
CA PHE A 166 -12.00 -13.64 19.91
C PHE A 166 -12.94 -13.60 21.12
N GLY A 167 -13.55 -12.44 21.38
CA GLY A 167 -14.47 -12.25 22.50
C GLY A 167 -15.67 -13.18 22.43
N LEU A 168 -16.30 -13.31 21.26
CA LEU A 168 -17.43 -14.20 21.04
C LEU A 168 -17.06 -15.67 21.27
N MET A 169 -15.90 -16.11 20.77
CA MET A 169 -15.45 -17.49 20.94
C MET A 169 -15.12 -17.80 22.40
N MET A 170 -14.39 -16.91 23.09
CA MET A 170 -14.03 -17.13 24.50
C MET A 170 -15.24 -17.04 25.43
N ALA A 171 -16.10 -16.04 25.26
CA ALA A 171 -17.32 -15.92 26.06
C ALA A 171 -18.27 -17.09 25.82
N GLY A 172 -18.44 -17.52 24.56
CA GLY A 172 -19.23 -18.70 24.22
C GLY A 172 -18.66 -19.98 24.82
N ALA A 173 -17.34 -20.17 24.79
CA ALA A 173 -16.69 -21.31 25.42
C ALA A 173 -16.89 -21.36 26.93
N VAL A 174 -16.78 -20.20 27.60
CA VAL A 174 -17.07 -20.06 29.02
C VAL A 174 -18.52 -20.40 29.31
N GLY A 175 -19.47 -19.81 28.57
CA GLY A 175 -20.90 -20.09 28.74
C GLY A 175 -21.26 -21.56 28.52
N LEU A 176 -20.70 -22.22 27.52
CA LEU A 176 -20.89 -23.66 27.32
C LEU A 176 -20.24 -24.48 28.43
N SER A 177 -19.07 -24.06 28.92
CA SER A 177 -18.39 -24.74 30.02
C SER A 177 -19.20 -24.71 31.32
N THR A 178 -20.01 -23.67 31.54
CA THR A 178 -20.89 -23.54 32.72
C THR A 178 -22.25 -24.21 32.53
N LEU A 179 -22.85 -24.10 31.34
CA LEU A 179 -24.19 -24.63 31.05
C LEU A 179 -24.22 -26.14 30.83
N VAL A 180 -23.24 -26.70 30.10
CA VAL A 180 -23.26 -28.12 29.71
C VAL A 180 -23.23 -29.08 30.91
N PRO A 181 -22.44 -28.86 31.99
CA PRO A 181 -22.51 -29.69 33.19
C PRO A 181 -23.89 -29.67 33.87
N GLN A 182 -24.64 -28.57 33.77
CA GLN A 182 -26.00 -28.46 34.32
C GLN A 182 -27.02 -29.24 33.48
N LEU A 183 -26.79 -29.34 32.16
CA LEU A 183 -27.65 -30.06 31.22
C LEU A 183 -27.34 -31.57 31.12
N ASN A 184 -26.08 -31.96 31.34
CA ASN A 184 -25.58 -33.34 31.19
C ASN A 184 -25.88 -34.28 32.38
N GLY A 185 -26.82 -33.94 33.27
CA GLY A 185 -27.42 -34.90 34.20
C GLY A 185 -28.11 -36.11 33.52
N LEU A 186 -28.10 -36.20 32.18
CA LEU A 186 -28.84 -37.16 31.35
C LEU A 186 -27.99 -38.06 30.43
N GLY A 187 -26.65 -38.05 30.46
CA GLY A 187 -25.87 -39.04 29.70
C GLY A 187 -24.42 -38.64 29.40
N SER A 188 -23.46 -39.32 30.04
CA SER A 188 -22.05 -38.95 30.03
C SER A 188 -21.26 -39.56 28.86
N TRP A 189 -21.00 -38.78 27.80
CA TRP A 189 -19.94 -39.07 26.84
C TRP A 189 -18.59 -38.41 27.20
N ALA A 190 -18.55 -37.61 28.27
CA ALA A 190 -17.37 -36.90 28.77
C ALA A 190 -17.11 -37.18 30.26
N ALA A 191 -17.37 -38.42 30.72
CA ALA A 191 -17.17 -38.81 32.12
C ALA A 191 -15.67 -38.76 32.50
N GLY A 192 -15.22 -37.62 33.05
CA GLY A 192 -13.91 -37.52 33.70
C GLY A 192 -13.14 -36.22 33.46
N LEU A 193 -13.46 -35.42 32.42
CA LEU A 193 -12.75 -34.17 32.13
C LEU A 193 -13.62 -32.93 32.42
N PRO A 194 -13.07 -31.87 33.05
CA PRO A 194 -13.74 -30.58 33.13
C PRO A 194 -14.14 -30.09 31.73
N SER A 195 -15.40 -29.68 31.56
CA SER A 195 -15.95 -29.14 30.31
C SER A 195 -15.08 -28.02 29.72
N SER A 196 -14.48 -27.19 30.57
CA SER A 196 -13.55 -26.12 30.19
C SER A 196 -12.30 -26.61 29.46
N LEU A 197 -11.81 -27.82 29.74
CA LEU A 197 -10.66 -28.41 29.04
C LEU A 197 -11.00 -28.82 27.60
N VAL A 198 -12.29 -28.95 27.28
CA VAL A 198 -12.76 -29.29 25.93
C VAL A 198 -13.17 -28.01 25.18
N PHE A 199 -14.02 -27.18 25.79
CA PHE A 199 -14.62 -26.05 25.09
C PHE A 199 -13.65 -24.89 24.84
N LEU A 200 -12.70 -24.59 25.75
CA LEU A 200 -11.74 -23.50 25.54
C LEU A 200 -10.76 -23.79 24.39
N PRO A 201 -10.11 -24.98 24.31
CA PRO A 201 -9.29 -25.32 23.14
C PRO A 201 -10.08 -25.38 21.85
N LEU A 202 -11.30 -25.93 21.90
CA LEU A 202 -12.15 -26.05 20.71
C LEU A 202 -12.54 -24.66 20.18
N ALA A 203 -12.95 -23.74 21.05
CA ALA A 203 -13.26 -22.37 20.66
C ALA A 203 -12.03 -21.62 20.15
N THR A 204 -10.86 -21.88 20.73
CA THR A 204 -9.58 -21.34 20.24
C THR A 204 -9.29 -21.83 18.82
N LEU A 205 -9.45 -23.12 18.57
CA LEU A 205 -9.24 -23.73 17.25
C LEU A 205 -10.24 -23.22 16.20
N ILE A 206 -11.52 -23.13 16.58
CA ILE A 206 -12.58 -22.60 15.71
C ILE A 206 -12.31 -21.14 15.40
N GLY A 207 -12.02 -20.33 16.42
CA GLY A 207 -11.69 -18.91 16.26
C GLY A 207 -10.47 -18.69 15.39
N LEU A 208 -9.39 -19.45 15.62
CA LEU A 208 -8.18 -19.41 14.79
C LEU A 208 -8.51 -19.73 13.33
N THR A 209 -9.25 -20.81 13.10
CA THR A 209 -9.62 -21.25 11.76
C THR A 209 -10.49 -20.21 11.06
N ALA A 210 -11.49 -19.67 11.76
CA ALA A 210 -12.37 -18.64 11.23
C ALA A 210 -11.61 -17.35 10.88
N LEU A 211 -10.73 -16.87 11.76
CA LEU A 211 -9.94 -15.66 11.49
C LEU A 211 -8.97 -15.88 10.33
N LEU A 212 -8.33 -17.05 10.26
CA LEU A 212 -7.44 -17.41 9.15
C LEU A 212 -8.19 -17.50 7.83
N LEU A 213 -9.43 -18.01 7.81
CA LEU A 213 -10.27 -18.01 6.61
C LEU A 213 -10.61 -16.59 6.17
N ILE A 214 -11.00 -15.70 7.10
CA ILE A 214 -11.28 -14.29 6.81
C ILE A 214 -10.00 -13.58 6.31
N TYR A 215 -8.84 -13.89 6.88
CA TYR A 215 -7.57 -13.33 6.45
C TYR A 215 -7.20 -13.81 5.03
N GLN A 216 -7.20 -15.12 4.78
CA GLN A 216 -6.70 -15.68 3.52
C GLN A 216 -7.61 -15.42 2.33
N TRP A 217 -8.92 -15.29 2.55
CA TRP A 217 -9.89 -15.10 1.47
C TRP A 217 -10.22 -13.63 1.25
N PRO A 218 -11.17 -13.01 1.98
CA PRO A 218 -11.61 -11.66 1.62
C PRO A 218 -10.52 -10.61 1.87
N PHE A 219 -9.78 -10.67 2.97
CA PHE A 219 -8.80 -9.63 3.29
C PHE A 219 -7.61 -9.63 2.33
N LYS A 220 -6.91 -10.77 2.23
CA LYS A 220 -5.69 -10.89 1.44
C LYS A 220 -5.92 -10.58 -0.05
N VAL A 221 -7.01 -11.11 -0.63
CA VAL A 221 -7.34 -10.87 -2.04
C VAL A 221 -7.62 -9.39 -2.31
N ILE A 222 -8.36 -8.71 -1.42
CA ILE A 222 -8.68 -7.29 -1.58
C ILE A 222 -7.45 -6.41 -1.39
N ILE A 223 -6.62 -6.70 -0.39
CA ILE A 223 -5.37 -5.96 -0.16
C ILE A 223 -4.42 -6.13 -1.35
N GLN A 224 -4.24 -7.35 -1.86
CA GLN A 224 -3.44 -7.60 -3.07
C GLN A 224 -3.98 -6.83 -4.27
N ARG A 225 -5.30 -6.81 -4.48
CA ARG A 225 -5.93 -6.05 -5.57
C ARG A 225 -5.65 -4.56 -5.45
N ASN A 226 -5.80 -3.98 -4.26
CA ASN A 226 -5.54 -2.56 -4.02
C ASN A 226 -4.05 -2.22 -4.21
N LEU A 227 -3.15 -3.07 -3.71
CA LEU A 227 -1.70 -2.91 -3.89
C LEU A 227 -1.28 -3.01 -5.36
N LEU A 228 -1.83 -3.97 -6.11
CA LEU A 228 -1.59 -4.08 -7.56
C LEU A 228 -2.16 -2.89 -8.33
N GLY A 229 -3.33 -2.38 -7.92
CA GLY A 229 -3.92 -1.18 -8.51
C GLY A 229 -3.03 0.05 -8.32
N MET A 230 -2.55 0.24 -7.09
CA MET A 230 -1.62 1.30 -6.71
C MET A 230 -0.29 1.19 -7.46
N ASP A 231 0.29 -0.01 -7.52
CA ASP A 231 1.55 -0.26 -8.21
C ASP A 231 1.47 0.01 -9.72
N ASN A 232 0.40 -0.46 -10.38
CA ASN A 232 0.18 -0.16 -11.79
C ASN A 232 0.01 1.34 -12.04
N TYR A 233 -0.68 2.04 -11.13
CA TYR A 233 -0.86 3.49 -11.22
C TYR A 233 0.47 4.24 -11.09
N ILE A 234 1.26 3.92 -10.07
CA ILE A 234 2.60 4.49 -9.86
C ILE A 234 3.50 4.23 -11.07
N THR A 235 3.59 2.97 -11.51
CA THR A 235 4.43 2.58 -12.65
C THR A 235 4.04 3.32 -13.92
N SER A 236 2.74 3.41 -14.21
CA SER A 236 2.24 4.10 -15.40
C SER A 236 2.50 5.61 -15.33
N ARG A 237 2.33 6.22 -14.15
CA ARG A 237 2.64 7.63 -13.92
C ARG A 237 4.13 7.93 -14.11
N PHE A 238 4.99 7.13 -13.51
CA PHE A 238 6.44 7.32 -13.59
C PHE A 238 6.94 7.11 -15.01
N SER A 239 6.37 6.14 -15.73
CA SER A 239 6.64 5.93 -17.15
C SER A 239 6.28 7.16 -18.00
N ARG A 240 5.10 7.76 -17.77
CA ARG A 240 4.69 8.99 -18.48
C ARG A 240 5.61 10.17 -18.20
N ILE A 241 5.93 10.42 -16.93
CA ILE A 241 6.86 11.50 -16.55
C ILE A 241 8.22 11.27 -17.22
N ASN A 242 8.73 10.04 -17.22
CA ASN A 242 10.01 9.72 -17.84
C ASN A 242 9.98 9.85 -19.38
N GLN A 243 8.88 9.50 -20.04
CA GLN A 243 8.73 9.73 -21.48
C GLN A 243 8.72 11.23 -21.81
N ASN A 244 7.95 12.03 -21.05
CA ASN A 244 7.89 13.48 -21.20
C ASN A 244 9.26 14.13 -20.95
N PHE A 245 9.99 13.65 -19.95
CA PHE A 245 11.38 14.05 -19.68
C PHE A 245 12.30 13.82 -20.89
N GLN A 246 12.27 12.62 -21.49
CA GLN A 246 13.13 12.29 -22.64
C GLN A 246 12.78 13.13 -23.88
N VAL A 247 11.49 13.41 -24.11
CA VAL A 247 11.06 14.28 -25.21
C VAL A 247 11.50 15.72 -24.97
N ALA A 248 11.30 16.26 -23.76
CA ALA A 248 11.76 17.61 -23.39
C ALA A 248 13.28 17.76 -23.52
N LYS A 249 14.07 16.77 -23.07
CA LYS A 249 15.54 16.74 -23.24
C LYS A 249 15.93 16.82 -24.72
N ARG A 250 15.29 16.02 -25.57
CA ARG A 250 15.56 16.04 -27.02
C ARG A 250 15.20 17.39 -27.66
N HIS A 251 14.10 18.02 -27.24
CA HIS A 251 13.75 19.34 -27.73
C HIS A 251 14.75 20.41 -27.30
N ALA A 252 15.21 20.39 -26.05
CA ALA A 252 16.26 21.29 -25.57
C ALA A 252 17.52 21.19 -26.45
N LEU A 253 18.03 19.96 -26.65
CA LEU A 253 19.21 19.70 -27.48
C LEU A 253 19.01 20.10 -28.95
N ASN A 254 17.82 19.87 -29.51
CA ASN A 254 17.51 20.22 -30.90
C ASN A 254 17.42 21.74 -31.12
N VAL A 255 16.89 22.49 -30.15
CA VAL A 255 16.83 23.96 -30.21
C VAL A 255 18.24 24.54 -30.20
N GLU A 256 19.12 24.02 -29.34
CA GLU A 256 20.53 24.40 -29.28
C GLU A 256 21.31 24.01 -30.54
N ARG A 257 20.96 22.89 -31.19
CA ARG A 257 21.62 22.41 -32.40
C ARG A 257 21.22 23.13 -33.68
N ASN A 258 19.93 23.44 -33.86
CA ASN A 258 19.38 23.72 -35.20
C ASN A 258 19.28 25.21 -35.58
N LYS A 259 19.39 26.17 -34.64
CA LYS A 259 19.24 27.60 -34.99
C LYS A 259 20.58 28.32 -35.08
N ARG A 260 20.71 29.17 -36.11
CA ARG A 260 21.91 30.00 -36.40
C ARG A 260 21.99 31.20 -35.44
N MET A 261 23.20 31.73 -35.21
CA MET A 261 23.48 32.87 -34.30
C MET A 261 22.69 34.16 -34.57
N THR A 262 22.01 34.30 -35.70
CA THR A 262 21.24 35.50 -36.06
C THR A 262 19.92 35.65 -35.28
N GLN A 263 19.45 34.62 -34.55
CA GLN A 263 18.22 34.63 -33.72
C GLN A 263 18.52 34.35 -32.23
N THR A 264 19.63 34.90 -31.71
CA THR A 264 20.19 34.53 -30.40
C THR A 264 19.22 34.75 -29.21
N GLU A 265 18.36 35.77 -29.23
CA GLU A 265 17.42 36.03 -28.12
C GLU A 265 16.24 35.06 -28.10
N GLU A 266 15.56 34.84 -29.23
CA GLU A 266 14.48 33.84 -29.34
C GLU A 266 14.98 32.41 -29.05
N LEU A 267 16.23 32.14 -29.40
CA LEU A 267 16.96 30.92 -29.05
C LEU A 267 17.10 30.73 -27.54
N LYS A 268 17.55 31.78 -26.86
CA LYS A 268 17.79 31.76 -25.42
C LYS A 268 16.50 31.50 -24.65
N ASP A 269 15.40 32.10 -25.08
CA ASP A 269 14.10 31.91 -24.43
C ASP A 269 13.55 30.50 -24.65
N GLU A 270 13.60 29.98 -25.89
CA GLU A 270 13.09 28.64 -26.19
C GLU A 270 13.95 27.53 -25.54
N ALA A 271 15.27 27.65 -25.59
CA ALA A 271 16.18 26.71 -24.92
C ALA A 271 16.02 26.77 -23.39
N GLY A 272 15.83 27.97 -22.83
CA GLY A 272 15.53 28.16 -21.41
C GLY A 272 14.25 27.45 -20.98
N ILE A 273 13.18 27.56 -21.78
CA ILE A 273 11.90 26.90 -21.51
C ILE A 273 12.08 25.37 -21.46
N TRP A 274 12.66 24.77 -22.49
CA TRP A 274 12.84 23.32 -22.54
C TRP A 274 13.78 22.81 -21.44
N THR A 275 14.81 23.59 -21.10
CA THR A 275 15.78 23.24 -20.06
C THR A 275 15.13 23.19 -18.68
N VAL A 276 14.37 24.22 -18.33
CA VAL A 276 13.64 24.25 -17.07
C VAL A 276 12.55 23.18 -17.05
N ALA A 277 11.87 22.92 -18.18
CA ALA A 277 10.85 21.89 -18.28
C ALA A 277 11.39 20.47 -18.04
N TYR A 278 12.51 20.07 -18.65
CA TYR A 278 13.06 18.73 -18.39
C TYR A 278 13.62 18.61 -16.96
N ASN A 279 14.24 19.66 -16.41
CA ASN A 279 14.69 19.65 -15.01
C ASN A 279 13.50 19.48 -14.05
N TRP A 280 12.41 20.19 -14.33
CA TRP A 280 11.16 20.02 -13.59
C TRP A 280 10.64 18.59 -13.61
N PHE A 281 10.62 17.91 -14.76
CA PHE A 281 10.22 16.50 -14.81
C PHE A 281 11.09 15.59 -13.95
N ALA A 282 12.41 15.85 -13.86
CA ALA A 282 13.31 15.08 -13.00
C ALA A 282 13.01 15.30 -11.50
N ILE A 283 12.85 16.56 -11.08
CA ILE A 283 12.49 16.89 -9.69
C ILE A 283 11.09 16.36 -9.35
N ARG A 284 10.13 16.52 -10.24
CA ARG A 284 8.76 16.04 -10.09
C ARG A 284 8.71 14.53 -9.87
N LEU A 285 9.53 13.76 -10.61
CA LEU A 285 9.65 12.32 -10.41
C LEU A 285 10.18 11.98 -9.01
N PHE A 286 11.20 12.72 -8.53
CA PHE A 286 11.72 12.59 -7.18
C PHE A 286 10.66 12.93 -6.10
N LEU A 287 9.90 14.01 -6.27
CA LEU A 287 8.82 14.40 -5.35
C LEU A 287 7.71 13.34 -5.30
N CYS A 288 7.27 12.83 -6.46
CA CYS A 288 6.29 11.75 -6.52
C CYS A 288 6.81 10.47 -5.83
N GLU A 289 8.09 10.14 -5.98
CA GLU A 289 8.69 9.00 -5.25
C GLU A 289 8.70 9.22 -3.74
N ARG A 290 8.96 10.45 -3.27
CA ARG A 290 8.88 10.78 -1.84
C ARG A 290 7.47 10.61 -1.30
N VAL A 291 6.44 11.05 -2.05
CA VAL A 291 5.04 10.79 -1.70
C VAL A 291 4.80 9.29 -1.56
N VAL A 292 5.20 8.47 -2.54
CA VAL A 292 5.01 7.01 -2.47
C VAL A 292 5.70 6.40 -1.26
N ARG A 293 6.96 6.78 -0.98
CA ARG A 293 7.73 6.28 0.16
C ARG A 293 7.07 6.63 1.50
N ASN A 294 6.65 7.89 1.65
CA ASN A 294 5.95 8.36 2.84
C ASN A 294 4.64 7.58 3.06
N GLN A 295 3.83 7.42 2.00
CA GLN A 295 2.58 6.67 2.04
C GLN A 295 2.81 5.19 2.42
N MET A 296 3.83 4.54 1.85
CA MET A 296 4.19 3.15 2.21
C MET A 296 4.65 3.02 3.65
N TYR A 297 5.42 4.00 4.14
CA TYR A 297 5.84 4.04 5.53
C TYR A 297 4.62 4.12 6.46
N GLN A 298 3.69 5.04 6.18
CA GLN A 298 2.46 5.19 6.96
C GLN A 298 1.61 3.92 6.96
N VAL A 299 1.45 3.24 5.82
CA VAL A 299 0.72 1.95 5.74
C VAL A 299 1.34 0.90 6.66
N ASN A 300 2.66 0.73 6.61
CA ASN A 300 3.36 -0.27 7.44
C ASN A 300 3.31 0.07 8.93
N ARG A 301 3.53 1.35 9.28
CA ARG A 301 3.46 1.84 10.65
C ARG A 301 2.06 1.65 11.22
N ASN A 302 1.03 2.10 10.52
CA ASN A 302 -0.34 2.03 10.98
C ASN A 302 -0.81 0.58 11.14
N ALA A 303 -0.47 -0.31 10.21
CA ALA A 303 -0.73 -1.74 10.37
C ALA A 303 -0.10 -2.31 11.65
N THR A 304 1.12 -1.90 11.98
CA THR A 304 1.81 -2.30 13.23
C THR A 304 1.09 -1.75 14.46
N LEU A 305 0.70 -0.47 14.45
CA LEU A 305 -0.05 0.14 15.55
C LEU A 305 -1.41 -0.53 15.76
N TYR A 306 -2.14 -0.83 14.68
CA TYR A 306 -3.40 -1.56 14.74
C TYR A 306 -3.22 -2.98 15.27
N ALA A 307 -2.13 -3.67 14.91
CA ALA A 307 -1.83 -4.98 15.47
C ALA A 307 -1.58 -4.91 16.97
N MET A 308 -0.76 -3.96 17.43
CA MET A 308 -0.46 -3.79 18.86
C MET A 308 -1.73 -3.44 19.65
N ALA A 309 -2.53 -2.49 19.16
CA ALA A 309 -3.80 -2.13 19.78
C ALA A 309 -4.81 -3.29 19.76
N GLY A 310 -4.86 -4.08 18.67
CA GLY A 310 -5.71 -5.28 18.58
C GLY A 310 -5.30 -6.37 19.58
N ILE A 311 -3.99 -6.58 19.77
CA ILE A 311 -3.45 -7.47 20.81
C ILE A 311 -3.90 -6.99 22.20
N SER A 312 -3.73 -5.69 22.50
CA SER A 312 -4.15 -5.11 23.77
C SER A 312 -5.66 -5.28 24.00
N LEU A 313 -6.49 -5.05 22.98
CA LEU A 313 -7.94 -5.28 23.06
C LEU A 313 -8.28 -6.74 23.36
N CYS A 314 -7.63 -7.71 22.70
CA CYS A 314 -7.84 -9.12 23.01
C CYS A 314 -7.42 -9.48 24.44
N ILE A 315 -6.33 -8.91 24.96
CA ILE A 315 -5.90 -9.11 26.36
C ILE A 315 -6.97 -8.57 27.31
N ILE A 316 -7.45 -7.35 27.08
CA ILE A 316 -8.52 -6.74 27.90
C ILE A 316 -9.79 -7.59 27.86
N LEU A 317 -10.18 -8.08 26.68
CA LEU A 317 -11.33 -8.97 26.53
C LEU A 317 -11.14 -10.30 27.26
N ALA A 318 -9.94 -10.88 27.23
CA ALA A 318 -9.64 -12.11 27.96
C ALA A 318 -9.79 -11.90 29.48
N LEU A 319 -9.26 -10.78 30.00
CA LEU A 319 -9.40 -10.38 31.40
C LEU A 319 -10.87 -10.13 31.78
N ALA A 320 -11.63 -9.45 30.91
CA ALA A 320 -13.05 -9.19 31.13
C ALA A 320 -13.86 -10.49 31.18
N VAL A 321 -13.67 -11.40 30.21
CA VAL A 321 -14.33 -12.70 30.18
C VAL A 321 -13.96 -13.53 31.41
N GLY A 322 -12.68 -13.56 31.79
CA GLY A 322 -12.22 -14.26 32.98
C GLY A 322 -12.77 -13.67 34.28
N GLY A 323 -12.83 -12.34 34.39
CA GLY A 323 -13.37 -11.62 35.54
C GLY A 323 -14.87 -11.84 35.70
N VAL A 324 -15.64 -11.79 34.60
CA VAL A 324 -17.07 -12.13 34.61
C VAL A 324 -17.26 -13.58 35.03
N TRP A 325 -16.50 -14.52 34.44
CA TRP A 325 -16.59 -15.94 34.80
C TRP A 325 -16.30 -16.18 36.29
N TRP A 326 -15.27 -15.53 36.84
CA TRP A 326 -14.94 -15.59 38.26
C TRP A 326 -16.07 -15.03 39.13
N SER A 327 -16.61 -13.86 38.77
CA SER A 327 -17.67 -13.20 39.54
C SER A 327 -18.98 -13.99 39.60
N LEU A 328 -19.29 -14.76 38.56
CA LEU A 328 -20.49 -15.60 38.53
C LEU A 328 -20.40 -16.81 39.47
N GLY A 329 -19.22 -17.16 39.97
CA GLY A 329 -19.01 -18.29 40.89
C GLY A 329 -19.29 -19.66 40.27
N THR A 330 -19.61 -19.72 38.98
CA THR A 330 -19.97 -20.96 38.28
C THR A 330 -18.73 -21.63 37.69
N GLY A 331 -18.02 -22.42 38.49
CA GLY A 331 -16.97 -23.32 38.01
C GLY A 331 -15.63 -22.67 37.63
N ALA A 332 -15.45 -21.38 37.91
CA ALA A 332 -14.15 -20.70 37.74
C ALA A 332 -13.19 -21.11 38.86
N THR A 333 -12.16 -21.85 38.52
CA THR A 333 -11.01 -22.18 39.38
C THR A 333 -9.72 -21.56 38.82
N PRO A 334 -8.66 -21.41 39.62
CA PRO A 334 -7.35 -20.95 39.12
C PRO A 334 -6.85 -21.75 37.92
N THR A 335 -7.11 -23.06 37.88
CA THR A 335 -6.76 -23.94 36.76
C THR A 335 -7.52 -23.57 35.49
N THR A 336 -8.84 -23.35 35.58
CA THR A 336 -9.66 -22.99 34.41
C THR A 336 -9.36 -21.58 33.89
N LEU A 337 -9.03 -20.63 34.77
CA LEU A 337 -8.58 -19.29 34.39
C LEU A 337 -7.19 -19.35 33.72
N GLY A 338 -6.28 -20.18 34.24
CA GLY A 338 -5.00 -20.45 33.60
C GLY A 338 -5.16 -21.04 32.19
N MET A 339 -6.15 -21.94 32.00
CA MET A 339 -6.47 -22.49 30.69
C MET A 339 -7.03 -21.44 29.73
N LEU A 340 -7.94 -20.57 30.20
CA LEU A 340 -8.46 -19.45 29.42
C LEU A 340 -7.32 -18.52 28.99
N ALA A 341 -6.41 -18.18 29.91
CA ALA A 341 -5.25 -17.34 29.63
C ALA A 341 -4.32 -18.00 28.59
N ALA A 342 -4.02 -19.29 28.73
CA ALA A 342 -3.18 -20.04 27.79
C ALA A 342 -3.83 -20.11 26.39
N CYS A 343 -5.12 -20.45 26.31
CA CYS A 343 -5.89 -20.46 25.07
C CYS A 343 -5.93 -19.10 24.40
N SER A 344 -6.13 -18.04 25.18
CA SER A 344 -6.11 -16.65 24.71
C SER A 344 -4.74 -16.26 24.17
N ALA A 345 -3.66 -16.59 24.89
CA ALA A 345 -2.29 -16.34 24.45
C ALA A 345 -2.00 -17.06 23.12
N VAL A 346 -2.39 -18.33 22.98
CA VAL A 346 -2.25 -19.07 21.73
C VAL A 346 -3.02 -18.38 20.60
N PHE A 347 -4.28 -18.01 20.81
CA PHE A 347 -5.08 -17.30 19.80
C PHE A 347 -4.39 -16.00 19.35
N ILE A 348 -3.96 -15.17 20.30
CA ILE A 348 -3.37 -13.87 20.03
C ILE A 348 -2.03 -14.03 19.32
N ILE A 349 -1.10 -14.83 19.88
CA ILE A 349 0.24 -15.00 19.32
C ILE A 349 0.15 -15.60 17.91
N THR A 350 -0.62 -16.67 17.72
CA THR A 350 -0.70 -17.33 16.42
C THR A 350 -1.32 -16.43 15.35
N ASN A 351 -2.42 -15.74 15.64
CA ASN A 351 -3.08 -14.89 14.64
C ASN A 351 -2.27 -13.66 14.29
N TYR A 352 -1.81 -12.89 15.28
CA TYR A 352 -1.08 -11.66 14.99
C TYR A 352 0.30 -11.94 14.40
N ALA A 353 0.98 -13.03 14.79
CA ALA A 353 2.22 -13.44 14.12
C ALA A 353 1.97 -13.88 12.66
N ALA A 354 0.90 -14.63 12.39
CA ALA A 354 0.56 -15.08 11.04
C ALA A 354 0.14 -13.91 10.13
N ILE A 355 -0.68 -12.98 10.64
CA ILE A 355 -1.17 -11.82 9.90
C ILE A 355 -0.04 -10.81 9.65
N MET A 356 0.74 -10.46 10.68
CA MET A 356 1.83 -9.48 10.54
C MET A 356 3.02 -10.02 9.73
N GLY A 357 3.36 -11.31 9.91
CA GLY A 357 4.39 -11.96 9.11
C GLY A 357 4.02 -12.05 7.63
N GLY A 358 2.73 -12.22 7.33
CA GLY A 358 2.20 -12.29 5.97
C GLY A 358 2.03 -10.91 5.31
N ALA A 359 1.27 -10.01 5.94
CA ALA A 359 0.85 -8.74 5.33
C ALA A 359 2.03 -7.80 5.00
N ALA A 360 3.02 -7.69 5.89
CA ALA A 360 4.21 -6.86 5.64
C ALA A 360 5.09 -7.43 4.51
N SER A 361 5.13 -8.77 4.37
CA SER A 361 5.85 -9.42 3.27
C SER A 361 5.15 -9.23 1.92
N GLU A 362 3.81 -9.14 1.93
CA GLU A 362 2.99 -9.05 0.74
C GLU A 362 3.04 -7.67 0.10
N ALA A 363 2.95 -6.61 0.91
CA ALA A 363 3.16 -5.24 0.45
C ALA A 363 4.56 -5.05 -0.16
N ARG A 364 5.60 -5.55 0.51
CA ARG A 364 6.97 -5.48 -0.03
C ARG A 364 7.12 -6.29 -1.32
N ARG A 365 6.59 -7.51 -1.38
CA ARG A 365 6.73 -8.36 -2.55
C ARG A 365 6.05 -7.78 -3.79
N VAL A 366 4.83 -7.27 -3.64
CA VAL A 366 4.08 -6.69 -4.77
C VAL A 366 4.75 -5.42 -5.29
N LEU A 367 5.32 -4.60 -4.41
CA LEU A 367 5.89 -3.30 -4.77
C LEU A 367 7.37 -3.36 -5.17
N GLN A 368 8.17 -4.30 -4.63
CA GLN A 368 9.59 -4.45 -4.97
C GLN A 368 9.82 -5.17 -6.31
N ASP A 369 8.85 -5.95 -6.79
CA ASP A 369 8.98 -6.65 -8.07
C ASP A 369 8.91 -5.70 -9.29
N ASN A 370 8.71 -4.38 -9.10
CA ASN A 370 8.56 -3.40 -10.17
C ASN A 370 9.61 -2.27 -10.16
N GLU A 371 10.03 -1.86 -11.36
CA GLU A 371 11.19 -0.98 -11.64
C GLU A 371 11.03 0.51 -11.25
N TRP A 372 9.94 0.91 -10.58
CA TRP A 372 9.71 2.33 -10.26
C TRP A 372 10.61 2.85 -9.13
N PHE A 373 11.30 1.97 -8.40
CA PHE A 373 12.31 2.31 -7.38
C PHE A 373 13.67 2.76 -8.00
N ARG A 374 13.63 3.57 -9.06
CA ARG A 374 14.85 3.99 -9.76
C ARG A 374 15.74 4.93 -8.92
N PHE A 375 15.21 5.84 -8.10
CA PHE A 375 16.04 6.73 -7.26
C PHE A 375 16.42 6.12 -5.90
N GLY A 376 15.99 4.91 -5.60
CA GLY A 376 16.57 4.13 -4.50
C GLY A 376 17.87 3.42 -4.86
N ALA A 377 18.14 3.26 -6.17
CA ALA A 377 19.36 2.65 -6.71
C ALA A 377 20.24 3.64 -7.51
N ALA A 378 19.65 4.69 -8.10
CA ALA A 378 20.37 5.73 -8.81
C ALA A 378 20.79 6.84 -7.86
N GLU A 379 22.10 7.08 -7.74
CA GLU A 379 22.61 8.24 -7.00
C GLU A 379 22.18 9.52 -7.75
N LEU A 380 21.36 10.36 -7.11
CA LEU A 380 20.79 11.58 -7.72
C LEU A 380 21.87 12.49 -8.31
N ASN A 381 23.03 12.57 -7.66
CA ASN A 381 24.19 13.31 -8.14
C ASN A 381 24.79 12.71 -9.43
N ARG A 382 24.88 11.38 -9.57
CA ARG A 382 25.34 10.73 -10.81
C ARG A 382 24.33 10.92 -11.93
N THR A 383 23.05 10.80 -11.64
CA THR A 383 22.01 11.06 -12.65
C THR A 383 22.08 12.51 -13.12
N ILE A 384 22.17 13.49 -12.22
CA ILE A 384 22.32 14.91 -12.60
C ILE A 384 23.65 15.15 -13.34
N ALA A 385 24.76 14.57 -12.86
CA ALA A 385 26.09 14.76 -13.46
C ALA A 385 26.21 14.12 -14.85
N ASP A 386 25.64 12.93 -15.07
CA ASP A 386 25.60 12.29 -16.39
C ASP A 386 24.78 13.12 -17.37
N HIS A 387 23.66 13.69 -16.92
CA HIS A 387 22.81 14.54 -17.77
C HIS A 387 23.51 15.87 -18.12
N VAL A 388 24.02 16.59 -17.12
CA VAL A 388 24.75 17.85 -17.35
C VAL A 388 26.05 17.61 -18.14
N GLY A 389 26.71 16.48 -17.91
CA GLY A 389 27.95 16.07 -18.57
C GLY A 389 27.73 15.74 -20.04
N GLU A 390 26.76 14.87 -20.37
CA GLU A 390 26.39 14.55 -21.75
C GLU A 390 25.93 15.78 -22.53
N ASP A 391 25.06 16.60 -21.93
CA ASP A 391 24.50 17.78 -22.58
C ASP A 391 25.62 18.80 -22.88
N LYS A 392 26.52 19.08 -21.92
CA LYS A 392 27.67 19.95 -22.15
C LYS A 392 28.66 19.41 -23.18
N LEU A 393 28.89 18.09 -23.19
CA LEU A 393 29.81 17.49 -24.15
C LEU A 393 29.25 17.65 -25.57
N GLN A 394 27.95 17.43 -25.78
CA GLN A 394 27.31 17.66 -27.08
C GLN A 394 27.40 19.13 -27.50
N ILE A 395 27.08 20.07 -26.61
CA ILE A 395 27.18 21.52 -26.88
C ILE A 395 28.60 21.92 -27.29
N VAL A 396 29.62 21.46 -26.57
CA VAL A 396 31.03 21.75 -26.90
C VAL A 396 31.42 21.14 -28.25
N THR A 397 31.03 19.89 -28.50
CA THR A 397 31.36 19.19 -29.75
C THR A 397 30.73 19.88 -30.97
N PHE A 398 29.50 20.38 -30.85
CA PHE A 398 28.83 21.14 -31.91
C PHE A 398 29.42 22.53 -32.11
N ARG A 399 29.75 23.24 -31.03
CA ARG A 399 30.44 24.53 -31.12
C ARG A 399 31.78 24.40 -31.85
N ASP A 400 32.53 23.35 -31.55
CA ASP A 400 33.84 23.13 -32.15
C ASP A 400 33.73 22.70 -33.63
N ARG A 401 32.67 21.96 -34.01
CA ARG A 401 32.32 21.69 -35.43
C ARG A 401 31.98 22.97 -36.21
N ASN A 402 31.13 23.83 -35.65
CA ASN A 402 30.71 25.08 -36.30
C ASN A 402 31.81 26.15 -36.36
N ARG A 403 32.96 25.95 -35.68
CA ARG A 403 34.15 26.80 -35.81
C ARG A 403 35.10 26.34 -36.93
N MET A 404 34.92 25.13 -37.44
CA MET A 404 35.76 24.54 -38.49
C MET A 404 35.13 24.63 -39.89
N GLU A 405 33.84 25.00 -39.98
CA GLU A 405 33.18 25.52 -41.18
C GLU A 405 33.28 27.04 -41.22
#